data_AF-A0A177QA91-F1
#
_entry.id   AF-A0A177QA91-F1
#
_cell.length_a   1.000
_cell.length_b   1.000
_cell.length_c   1.000
_cell.angle_alpha   90.00
_cell.angle_beta   90.00
_cell.angle_gamma   90.00
#
_symmetry.space_group_name_H-M   'P 1'
#
loop_
_entity.id
_entity.type
_entity.pdbx_description
1 polymer ?
#
loop_
_entity_poly.entity_id
_entity_poly.type
_entity_poly.pdbx_seq_one_letter_code
_entity_poly.pdbx_strand_id
1 'polypeptide(L)'
;MMGLLAVPNLSLATDRDGNGRHSLLNAELRSKIEHLRDKMANHREDHHNQGDLAGGLAALQTEVANLKAALAAMVNNEASLLLQLNDAKTRLTTLETSPSSGGSTNPALTELAKYVKVDPNPINGLTGPHVIFHHANVHVESGSAPTAMPGLGNLIVGYNEMPTIQGWSRAGSHNLVVGPSHSFSSTAGAVFGISNVISAEHATILGGNQNHAGGASSSILGGFGLVVNGTEETYP
;
A
#
# COMPACT_ATOMS: atom_id res chain seq x y z
N MET A 1 85.20 84.89 71.16
CA MET A 1 83.98 85.71 71.33
C MET A 1 82.79 84.79 71.06
N MET A 2 82.15 84.21 72.09
CA MET A 2 80.96 84.75 72.78
C MET A 2 79.82 85.11 71.82
N GLY A 3 78.70 84.37 71.89
CA GLY A 3 77.44 84.86 71.32
C GLY A 3 76.36 83.84 71.04
N LEU A 4 75.51 83.62 72.05
CA LEU A 4 74.07 83.36 71.95
C LEU A 4 73.56 81.96 71.55
N LEU A 5 73.12 81.21 72.58
CA LEU A 5 72.17 80.11 72.46
C LEU A 5 70.81 80.65 71.99
N ALA A 6 70.36 80.24 70.81
CA ALA A 6 68.96 80.33 70.40
C ALA A 6 68.33 78.95 70.59
N VAL A 7 67.59 78.77 71.69
CA VAL A 7 66.73 77.59 71.87
C VAL A 7 65.56 77.74 70.88
N PRO A 8 65.32 76.79 69.97
CA PRO A 8 64.10 76.83 69.18
C PRO A 8 62.93 76.63 70.13
N ASN A 9 62.07 77.65 70.21
CA ASN A 9 60.80 77.58 70.92
C ASN A 9 59.95 76.55 70.17
N LEU A 10 59.90 75.31 70.65
CA LEU A 10 58.87 74.37 70.21
C LEU A 10 57.54 74.90 70.75
N SER A 11 56.91 75.77 69.97
CA SER A 11 55.47 75.96 70.06
C SER A 11 54.87 74.59 69.81
N LEU A 12 54.44 73.92 70.89
CA LEU A 12 53.57 72.77 70.78
C LEU A 12 52.32 73.28 70.06
N ALA A 13 52.25 73.05 68.76
CA ALA A 13 51.00 73.17 68.02
C ALA A 13 50.02 72.24 68.71
N THR A 14 49.10 72.83 69.48
CA THR A 14 48.00 72.10 70.11
C THR A 14 47.08 71.64 69.00
N ASP A 15 47.43 70.54 68.32
CA ASP A 15 46.63 69.91 67.27
C ASP A 15 45.45 69.12 67.88
N ARG A 16 44.73 69.72 68.82
CA ARG A 16 43.52 69.15 69.42
C ARG A 16 42.32 69.99 69.02
N ASP A 17 41.33 69.35 68.42
CA ASP A 17 40.01 69.95 68.23
C ASP A 17 39.36 70.26 69.60
N GLY A 18 38.31 71.08 69.63
CA GLY A 18 37.63 71.53 70.86
C GLY A 18 37.07 70.41 71.76
N ASN A 19 37.21 69.14 71.36
CA ASN A 19 36.80 67.94 72.08
C ASN A 19 38.00 67.04 72.47
N GLY A 20 39.24 67.51 72.32
CA GLY A 20 40.44 66.84 72.83
C GLY A 20 41.07 65.76 71.93
N ARG A 21 40.72 65.70 70.63
CA ARG A 21 41.24 64.69 69.68
C ARG A 21 42.26 65.28 68.70
N HIS A 22 43.28 64.49 68.35
CA HIS A 22 44.32 64.87 67.39
C HIS A 22 43.73 65.14 66.00
N SER A 23 43.72 66.40 65.53
CA SER A 23 42.93 66.78 64.34
C SER A 23 43.46 66.16 63.04
N LEU A 24 44.78 66.03 62.89
CA LEU A 24 45.42 65.40 61.72
C LEU A 24 45.15 63.89 61.65
N LEU A 25 45.24 63.20 62.78
CA LEU A 25 44.94 61.76 62.86
C LEU A 25 43.46 61.48 62.59
N ASN A 26 42.58 62.38 63.05
CA ASN A 26 41.14 62.32 62.83
C ASN A 26 40.79 62.63 61.36
N ALA A 27 41.50 63.54 60.70
CA ALA A 27 41.32 63.85 59.28
C ALA A 27 41.77 62.71 58.36
N GLU A 28 42.92 62.07 58.64
CA GLU A 28 43.41 60.93 57.86
C GLU A 28 42.48 59.71 58.00
N LEU A 29 42.00 59.44 59.22
CA LEU A 29 41.05 58.36 59.46
C LEU A 29 39.71 58.62 58.74
N ARG A 30 39.22 59.86 58.75
CA ARG A 30 38.03 60.27 57.98
C ARG A 30 38.22 60.08 56.48
N SER A 31 39.38 60.47 55.93
CA SER A 31 39.71 60.28 54.52
C SER A 31 39.75 58.79 54.14
N LYS A 32 40.36 57.94 54.97
CA LYS A 32 40.35 56.48 54.79
C LYS A 32 38.94 55.88 54.86
N ILE A 33 38.10 56.35 55.79
CA ILE A 33 36.70 55.91 55.90
C ILE A 33 35.93 56.28 54.62
N GLU A 34 36.14 57.49 54.09
CA GLU A 34 35.46 57.93 52.87
C GLU A 34 35.94 57.16 51.63
N HIS A 35 37.25 56.97 51.49
CA HIS A 35 37.81 56.11 50.44
C HIS A 35 37.25 54.67 50.52
N LEU A 36 37.15 54.09 51.72
CA LEU A 36 36.59 52.74 51.88
C LEU A 36 35.11 52.70 51.50
N ARG A 37 34.36 53.77 51.80
CA ARG A 37 32.95 53.91 51.44
C ARG A 37 32.78 53.95 49.91
N ASP A 38 33.59 54.73 49.19
CA ASP A 38 33.59 54.76 47.72
C ASP A 38 34.00 53.41 47.12
N LYS A 39 35.03 52.75 47.68
CA LYS A 39 35.46 51.43 47.23
C LYS A 39 34.36 50.37 47.41
N MET A 40 33.60 50.43 48.50
CA MET A 40 32.46 49.55 48.71
C MET A 40 31.27 49.87 47.79
N ALA A 41 31.05 51.15 47.45
CA ALA A 41 30.03 51.56 46.49
C ALA A 41 30.33 50.98 45.10
N ASN A 42 31.57 51.13 44.61
CA ASN A 42 32.01 50.57 43.33
C ASN A 42 31.89 49.05 43.29
N HIS A 43 32.32 48.36 44.36
CA HIS A 43 32.19 46.91 44.44
C HIS A 43 30.72 46.47 44.45
N ARG A 44 29.79 47.29 44.98
CA ARG A 44 28.36 46.97 44.94
C ARG A 44 27.80 47.08 43.52
N GLU A 45 28.24 48.05 42.73
CA GLU A 45 27.90 48.16 41.30
C GLU A 45 28.46 47.00 40.49
N ASP A 46 29.72 46.61 40.72
CA ASP A 46 30.33 45.43 40.10
C ASP A 46 29.52 44.17 40.39
N HIS A 47 29.04 44.00 41.64
CA HIS A 47 28.15 42.89 42.02
C HIS A 47 26.78 42.95 41.33
N HIS A 48 26.23 44.14 41.06
CA HIS A 48 24.98 44.28 40.31
C HIS A 48 25.19 43.92 38.83
N ASN A 49 26.24 44.45 38.20
CA ASN A 49 26.62 44.10 36.83
C ASN A 49 26.89 42.60 36.68
N GLN A 50 27.54 41.97 37.67
CA GLN A 50 27.81 40.53 37.68
C GLN A 50 26.51 39.71 37.82
N GLY A 51 25.50 40.23 38.54
CA GLY A 51 24.16 39.66 38.61
C GLY A 51 23.40 39.74 37.28
N ASP A 52 23.48 40.86 36.57
CA ASP A 52 22.86 41.04 35.26
C ASP A 52 23.49 40.13 34.19
N LEU A 53 24.83 39.99 34.23
CA LEU A 53 25.56 39.04 33.39
C LEU A 53 25.15 37.59 33.66
N ALA A 54 24.97 37.21 34.93
CA ALA A 54 24.49 35.89 35.30
C ALA A 54 23.05 35.64 34.81
N GLY A 55 22.17 36.65 34.90
CA GLY A 55 20.82 36.59 34.35
C GLY A 55 20.80 36.45 32.82
N GLY A 56 21.63 37.21 32.11
CA GLY A 56 21.79 37.11 30.66
C GLY A 56 22.33 35.75 30.22
N LEU A 57 23.29 35.19 30.96
CA LEU A 57 23.80 33.83 30.70
C LEU A 57 22.72 32.77 30.90
N ALA A 58 21.90 32.88 31.94
CA ALA A 58 20.78 31.96 32.17
C ALA A 58 19.72 32.04 31.05
N ALA A 59 19.41 33.25 30.57
CA ALA A 59 18.51 33.44 29.43
C ALA A 59 19.08 32.83 28.14
N LEU A 60 20.38 33.02 27.87
CA LEU A 60 21.04 32.44 26.70
C LEU A 60 21.11 30.90 26.78
N GLN A 61 21.37 30.34 27.96
CA GLN A 61 21.31 28.90 28.19
C GLN A 61 19.92 28.33 27.91
N THR A 62 18.87 29.06 28.32
CA THR A 62 17.48 28.71 28.04
C THR A 62 17.21 28.72 26.53
N GLU A 63 17.65 29.76 25.82
CA GLU A 63 17.48 29.86 24.37
C GLU A 63 18.23 28.75 23.62
N VAL A 64 19.46 28.45 24.03
CA VAL A 64 20.24 27.33 23.46
C VAL A 64 19.53 25.99 23.70
N ALA A 65 18.90 25.78 24.86
CA ALA A 65 18.12 24.59 25.13
C ALA A 65 16.89 24.49 24.23
N ASN A 66 16.16 25.59 24.03
CA ASN A 66 15.01 25.67 23.14
C ASN A 66 15.39 25.40 21.68
N LEU A 67 16.48 26.01 21.19
CA LEU A 67 16.98 25.81 19.83
C LEU A 67 17.42 24.36 19.59
N LYS A 68 18.06 23.72 20.58
CA LYS A 68 18.41 22.29 20.51
C LYS A 68 17.16 21.40 20.42
N ALA A 69 16.12 21.71 21.18
CA ALA A 69 14.86 20.98 21.12
C ALA A 69 14.15 21.16 19.76
N ALA A 70 14.12 22.38 19.22
CA ALA A 70 13.56 22.67 17.90
C ALA A 70 14.32 21.95 16.78
N LEU A 71 15.66 21.89 16.87
CA LEU A 71 16.48 21.15 15.92
C LEU A 71 16.17 19.65 15.96
N ALA A 72 16.05 19.07 17.17
CA ALA A 72 15.67 17.66 17.32
C ALA A 72 14.28 17.37 16.71
N ALA A 73 13.33 18.29 16.88
CA ALA A 73 12.00 18.16 16.26
C ALA A 73 12.06 18.22 14.73
N MET A 74 12.87 19.11 14.15
CA MET A 74 13.06 19.16 12.69
C MET A 74 13.68 17.88 12.14
N VAL A 75 14.68 17.31 12.82
CA VAL A 75 15.30 16.04 12.40
C VAL A 75 14.28 14.90 12.39
N ASN A 76 13.37 14.85 13.37
CA ASN A 76 12.28 13.87 13.39
C ASN A 76 11.28 14.08 12.24
N ASN A 77 10.95 15.33 11.92
CA ASN A 77 10.08 15.65 10.79
C ASN A 77 10.71 15.24 9.46
N GLU A 78 12.01 15.49 9.27
CA GLU A 78 12.75 15.09 8.08
C GLU A 78 12.76 13.57 7.90
N ALA A 79 12.99 12.81 8.98
CA ALA A 79 12.89 11.36 8.97
C ALA A 79 11.49 10.87 8.56
N SER A 80 10.42 11.52 9.05
CA SER A 80 9.04 11.20 8.67
C SER A 80 8.76 11.49 7.19
N LEU A 81 9.23 12.64 6.68
CA LEU A 81 9.10 13.00 5.28
C LEU A 81 9.82 12.01 4.34
N LEU A 82 11.01 11.53 4.73
CA LEU A 82 11.73 10.51 3.96
C LEU A 82 10.96 9.18 3.87
N LEU A 83 10.30 8.77 4.95
CA LEU A 83 9.43 7.59 4.95
C LEU A 83 8.23 7.78 4.02
N GLN A 84 7.55 8.93 4.12
CA GLN A 84 6.41 9.25 3.27
C GLN A 84 6.79 9.32 1.78
N LEU A 85 7.96 9.87 1.46
CA LEU A 85 8.46 9.96 0.09
C LEU A 85 8.80 8.59 -0.50
N ASN A 86 9.38 7.70 0.31
CA ASN A 86 9.64 6.32 -0.11
C ASN A 86 8.33 5.53 -0.31
N ASP A 87 7.33 5.72 0.55
CA ASP A 87 5.99 5.12 0.36
C ASP A 87 5.34 5.62 -0.94
N ALA A 88 5.32 6.94 -1.14
CA ALA A 88 4.77 7.56 -2.34
C ALA A 88 5.47 7.07 -3.62
N LYS A 89 6.81 6.99 -3.61
CA LYS A 89 7.61 6.45 -4.73
C LYS A 89 7.26 5.00 -5.04
N THR A 90 7.06 4.19 -4.01
CA THR A 90 6.66 2.78 -4.16
C THR A 90 5.28 2.68 -4.80
N ARG A 91 4.31 3.45 -4.31
CA ARG A 91 2.95 3.50 -4.87
C ARG A 91 2.91 3.98 -6.31
N LEU A 92 3.70 5.00 -6.65
CA LEU A 92 3.83 5.51 -8.01
C LEU A 92 4.39 4.43 -8.95
N THR A 93 5.42 3.71 -8.52
CA THR A 93 5.99 2.60 -9.30
C THR A 93 4.95 1.49 -9.54
N THR A 94 4.12 1.19 -8.53
CA THR A 94 3.02 0.20 -8.69
C THR A 94 1.96 0.67 -9.67
N LEU A 95 1.62 1.97 -9.66
CA LEU A 95 0.65 2.56 -10.59
C LEU A 95 1.18 2.64 -12.02
N GLU A 96 2.45 3.03 -12.20
CA GLU A 96 3.10 3.10 -13.52
C GLU A 96 3.35 1.72 -14.14
N THR A 97 3.59 0.70 -13.32
CA THR A 97 3.73 -0.69 -13.79
C THR A 97 2.38 -1.40 -13.94
N SER A 98 1.28 -0.79 -13.48
CA SER A 98 -0.07 -1.26 -13.75
C SER A 98 -0.52 -0.68 -15.10
N PRO A 99 -0.65 -1.49 -16.17
CA PRO A 99 -1.06 -0.96 -17.48
C PRO A 99 -2.47 -0.38 -17.41
N SER A 100 -2.69 0.68 -18.19
CA SER A 100 -3.88 1.55 -18.25
C SER A 100 -5.21 0.87 -18.68
N SER A 101 -5.24 -0.45 -18.69
CA SER A 101 -6.41 -1.27 -19.00
C SER A 101 -6.44 -2.55 -18.16
N GLY A 102 -6.08 -2.50 -16.87
CA GLY A 102 -6.09 -3.69 -16.00
C GLY A 102 -5.30 -4.89 -16.57
N GLY A 103 -4.34 -4.60 -17.46
CA GLY A 103 -3.59 -5.61 -18.20
C GLY A 103 -2.67 -6.37 -17.26
N SER A 104 -2.69 -7.69 -17.37
CA SER A 104 -1.75 -8.52 -16.65
C SER A 104 -0.32 -8.27 -17.13
N THR A 105 0.67 -8.33 -16.24
CA THR A 105 2.09 -8.42 -16.62
C THR A 105 2.46 -9.81 -17.16
N ASN A 106 1.51 -10.74 -17.22
CA ASN A 106 1.70 -12.07 -17.77
C ASN A 106 1.79 -12.00 -19.32
N PRO A 107 2.93 -12.37 -19.92
CA PRO A 107 3.11 -12.30 -21.38
C PRO A 107 2.07 -13.13 -22.16
N ALA A 108 1.56 -14.23 -21.59
CA ALA A 108 0.54 -15.04 -22.24
C ALA A 108 -0.80 -14.29 -22.39
N LEU A 109 -1.16 -13.43 -21.44
CA LEU A 109 -2.39 -12.64 -21.51
C LEU A 109 -2.25 -11.48 -22.50
N THR A 110 -1.04 -10.93 -22.65
CA THR A 110 -0.73 -9.94 -23.70
C THR A 110 -0.86 -10.54 -25.10
N GLU A 111 -0.40 -11.77 -25.30
CA GLU A 111 -0.56 -12.46 -26.58
C GLU A 111 -2.04 -12.82 -26.86
N LEU A 112 -2.78 -13.29 -25.86
CA LEU A 112 -4.21 -13.60 -25.99
C LEU A 112 -5.05 -12.36 -26.32
N ALA A 113 -4.69 -11.20 -25.76
CA ALA A 113 -5.38 -9.92 -26.01
C ALA A 113 -5.34 -9.48 -27.49
N LYS A 114 -4.45 -10.05 -28.31
CA LYS A 114 -4.41 -9.81 -29.77
C LYS A 114 -5.59 -10.45 -30.51
N TYR A 115 -6.23 -11.45 -29.90
CA TYR A 115 -7.29 -12.25 -30.52
C TYR A 115 -8.60 -12.19 -29.77
N VAL A 116 -8.64 -11.66 -28.53
CA VAL A 116 -9.84 -11.62 -27.69
C VAL A 116 -10.18 -10.19 -27.30
N LYS A 117 -11.43 -9.79 -27.56
CA LYS A 117 -11.99 -8.50 -27.13
C LYS A 117 -13.22 -8.75 -26.25
N VAL A 118 -13.36 -7.96 -25.19
CA VAL A 118 -14.62 -7.84 -24.44
C VAL A 118 -15.32 -6.55 -24.87
N ASP A 119 -16.54 -6.65 -25.40
CA ASP A 119 -17.38 -5.49 -25.74
C ASP A 119 -18.56 -5.40 -24.77
N PRO A 120 -18.65 -4.35 -23.93
CA PRO A 120 -19.75 -4.21 -22.98
C PRO A 120 -21.06 -3.74 -23.63
N ASN A 121 -20.99 -3.21 -24.85
CA ASN A 121 -22.16 -2.63 -25.51
C ASN A 121 -23.02 -3.72 -26.17
N PRO A 122 -24.32 -3.48 -26.39
CA PRO A 122 -25.14 -4.38 -27.16
C PRO A 122 -24.63 -4.54 -28.60
N ILE A 123 -24.48 -5.77 -29.07
CA ILE A 123 -24.15 -6.09 -30.47
C ILE A 123 -25.38 -6.71 -31.12
N ASN A 124 -25.87 -6.10 -32.20
CA ASN A 124 -27.05 -6.56 -32.95
C ASN A 124 -28.29 -6.84 -32.07
N GLY A 125 -28.49 -6.04 -31.01
CA GLY A 125 -29.63 -6.18 -30.09
C GLY A 125 -29.46 -7.23 -29.00
N LEU A 126 -28.35 -7.99 -28.97
CA LEU A 126 -28.01 -8.85 -27.85
C LEU A 126 -27.31 -8.04 -26.75
N THR A 127 -27.81 -8.10 -25.52
CA THR A 127 -27.19 -7.41 -24.38
C THR A 127 -25.80 -7.99 -24.09
N GLY A 128 -24.80 -7.11 -23.92
CA GLY A 128 -23.46 -7.50 -23.53
C GLY A 128 -23.34 -7.90 -22.04
N PRO A 129 -22.11 -8.18 -21.57
CA PRO A 129 -20.87 -8.11 -22.32
C PRO A 129 -20.66 -9.29 -23.29
N HIS A 130 -19.97 -9.04 -24.39
CA HIS A 130 -19.60 -10.04 -25.39
C HIS A 130 -18.10 -10.35 -25.31
N VAL A 131 -17.74 -11.63 -25.26
CA VAL A 131 -16.36 -12.08 -25.48
C VAL A 131 -16.24 -12.50 -26.95
N ILE A 132 -15.35 -11.85 -27.68
CA ILE A 132 -15.22 -12.00 -29.13
C ILE A 132 -13.80 -12.44 -29.48
N PHE A 133 -13.71 -13.62 -30.07
CA PHE A 133 -12.49 -14.12 -30.71
C PHE A 133 -12.42 -13.59 -32.14
N HIS A 134 -11.33 -12.93 -32.51
CA HIS A 134 -11.11 -12.34 -33.83
C HIS A 134 -9.75 -12.75 -34.38
N HIS A 135 -9.70 -13.00 -35.69
CA HIS A 135 -8.50 -13.48 -36.40
C HIS A 135 -7.88 -14.78 -35.80
N ALA A 136 -8.67 -15.59 -35.11
CA ALA A 136 -8.25 -16.87 -34.54
C ALA A 136 -9.39 -17.91 -34.61
N ASN A 137 -9.02 -19.19 -34.71
CA ASN A 137 -9.95 -20.31 -34.53
C ASN A 137 -10.03 -20.67 -33.04
N VAL A 138 -11.18 -21.18 -32.60
CA VAL A 138 -11.38 -21.67 -31.22
C VAL A 138 -11.41 -23.19 -31.23
N HIS A 139 -10.42 -23.81 -30.62
CA HIS A 139 -10.37 -25.26 -30.40
C HIS A 139 -10.79 -25.55 -28.97
N VAL A 140 -11.67 -26.55 -28.79
CA VAL A 140 -12.12 -27.03 -27.48
C VAL A 140 -11.67 -28.48 -27.35
N GLU A 141 -10.52 -28.68 -26.71
CA GLU A 141 -9.84 -29.98 -26.66
C GLU A 141 -9.91 -30.58 -25.25
N SER A 142 -9.95 -31.91 -25.16
CA SER A 142 -9.92 -32.64 -23.88
C SER A 142 -8.54 -32.64 -23.22
N GLY A 143 -7.49 -32.27 -23.97
CA GLY A 143 -6.09 -32.41 -23.55
C GLY A 143 -5.57 -33.85 -23.57
N SER A 144 -6.38 -34.81 -24.05
CA SER A 144 -6.00 -36.22 -24.29
C SER A 144 -5.88 -36.50 -25.79
N ALA A 145 -5.41 -37.69 -26.17
CA ALA A 145 -5.39 -38.10 -27.57
C ALA A 145 -6.82 -38.02 -28.18
N PRO A 146 -6.96 -37.75 -29.50
CA PRO A 146 -8.25 -37.47 -30.15
C PRO A 146 -9.37 -38.50 -29.93
N THR A 147 -9.03 -39.72 -29.50
CA THR A 147 -9.95 -40.86 -29.33
C THR A 147 -10.04 -41.39 -27.89
N ALA A 148 -9.44 -40.72 -26.89
CA ALA A 148 -9.37 -41.22 -25.51
C ALA A 148 -10.40 -40.55 -24.56
N MET A 149 -11.22 -41.34 -23.86
CA MET A 149 -12.07 -40.90 -22.72
C MET A 149 -11.32 -41.09 -21.36
N PRO A 150 -11.59 -40.28 -20.30
CA PRO A 150 -12.90 -39.70 -19.94
C PRO A 150 -12.86 -38.19 -19.56
N GLY A 151 -13.17 -37.31 -20.53
CA GLY A 151 -13.83 -36.00 -20.28
C GLY A 151 -13.00 -34.70 -20.39
N LEU A 152 -13.74 -33.59 -20.61
CA LEU A 152 -13.34 -32.23 -21.05
C LEU A 152 -13.15 -32.10 -22.57
N GLY A 153 -13.12 -30.86 -23.09
CA GLY A 153 -13.25 -30.61 -24.54
C GLY A 153 -14.69 -30.45 -25.04
N ASN A 154 -15.67 -30.21 -24.16
CA ASN A 154 -17.08 -30.01 -24.54
C ASN A 154 -17.40 -28.51 -24.67
N LEU A 155 -18.26 -28.13 -25.63
CA LEU A 155 -18.90 -26.81 -25.67
C LEU A 155 -20.31 -26.91 -25.08
N ILE A 156 -20.54 -26.19 -23.99
CA ILE A 156 -21.79 -26.20 -23.24
C ILE A 156 -22.46 -24.83 -23.36
N VAL A 157 -23.73 -24.82 -23.78
CA VAL A 157 -24.58 -23.63 -23.86
C VAL A 157 -25.76 -23.80 -22.90
N GLY A 158 -25.78 -22.99 -21.83
CA GLY A 158 -26.73 -23.11 -20.71
C GLY A 158 -26.02 -23.48 -19.40
N TYR A 159 -26.77 -23.85 -18.37
CA TYR A 159 -26.22 -24.13 -17.04
C TYR A 159 -25.81 -25.59 -16.82
N ASN A 160 -25.95 -26.46 -17.83
CA ASN A 160 -25.68 -27.89 -17.72
C ASN A 160 -26.38 -28.47 -16.48
N GLU A 161 -27.66 -28.16 -16.29
CA GLU A 161 -28.43 -28.50 -15.10
C GLU A 161 -28.45 -30.01 -14.89
N MET A 162 -28.38 -30.49 -13.64
CA MET A 162 -28.29 -31.92 -13.36
C MET A 162 -29.49 -32.70 -13.94
N PRO A 163 -29.28 -33.93 -14.44
CA PRO A 163 -30.39 -34.80 -14.78
C PRO A 163 -31.16 -35.21 -13.53
N THR A 164 -32.49 -35.28 -13.63
CA THR A 164 -33.37 -35.69 -12.52
C THR A 164 -33.39 -37.21 -12.29
N ILE A 165 -32.68 -38.00 -13.10
CA ILE A 165 -32.71 -39.46 -13.10
C ILE A 165 -31.31 -40.00 -12.72
N GLN A 166 -31.27 -40.92 -11.75
CA GLN A 166 -30.04 -41.57 -11.30
C GLN A 166 -29.47 -42.53 -12.36
N GLY A 167 -28.14 -42.58 -12.49
CA GLY A 167 -27.43 -43.48 -13.42
C GLY A 167 -26.93 -42.83 -14.72
N TRP A 168 -27.15 -41.53 -14.90
CA TRP A 168 -26.71 -40.78 -16.07
C TRP A 168 -25.32 -40.15 -15.87
N SER A 169 -24.47 -40.22 -16.90
CA SER A 169 -23.05 -39.86 -16.86
C SER A 169 -22.69 -38.73 -17.85
N ARG A 170 -21.82 -37.83 -17.41
CA ARG A 170 -21.24 -36.72 -18.20
C ARG A 170 -19.73 -36.87 -18.37
N ALA A 171 -19.26 -38.11 -18.47
CA ALA A 171 -17.86 -38.44 -18.63
C ALA A 171 -17.34 -38.26 -20.08
N GLY A 172 -18.22 -37.84 -21.01
CA GLY A 172 -17.88 -37.63 -22.42
C GLY A 172 -17.01 -36.40 -22.69
N SER A 173 -16.37 -36.40 -23.86
CA SER A 173 -15.54 -35.31 -24.40
C SER A 173 -15.95 -34.95 -25.83
N HIS A 174 -15.56 -33.77 -26.32
CA HIS A 174 -15.84 -33.33 -27.69
C HIS A 174 -17.34 -33.23 -28.05
N ASN A 175 -18.19 -32.97 -27.06
CA ASN A 175 -19.64 -32.83 -27.25
C ASN A 175 -20.08 -31.38 -27.35
N LEU A 176 -21.10 -31.14 -28.17
CA LEU A 176 -21.87 -29.89 -28.17
C LEU A 176 -23.18 -30.09 -27.39
N VAL A 177 -23.35 -29.37 -26.30
CA VAL A 177 -24.48 -29.55 -25.36
C VAL A 177 -25.26 -28.25 -25.26
N VAL A 178 -26.55 -28.26 -25.58
CA VAL A 178 -27.42 -27.07 -25.50
C VAL A 178 -28.71 -27.41 -24.77
N GLY A 179 -28.89 -26.80 -23.60
CA GLY A 179 -30.08 -27.01 -22.76
C GLY A 179 -29.84 -27.89 -21.53
N PRO A 180 -30.89 -28.07 -20.70
CA PRO A 180 -30.76 -28.65 -19.37
C PRO A 180 -30.81 -30.18 -19.34
N SER A 181 -30.24 -30.73 -18.26
CA SER A 181 -30.48 -32.11 -17.81
C SER A 181 -30.01 -33.22 -18.76
N HIS A 182 -29.13 -32.91 -19.71
CA HIS A 182 -28.54 -33.89 -20.61
C HIS A 182 -27.54 -34.84 -19.95
N SER A 183 -27.45 -36.05 -20.49
CA SER A 183 -26.37 -37.02 -20.22
C SER A 183 -25.58 -37.25 -21.50
N PHE A 184 -24.25 -37.22 -21.41
CA PHE A 184 -23.34 -37.37 -22.54
C PHE A 184 -22.09 -38.11 -22.10
N SER A 185 -22.08 -39.43 -22.32
CA SER A 185 -21.06 -40.32 -21.77
C SER A 185 -20.11 -40.88 -22.83
N SER A 186 -20.12 -40.32 -24.04
CA SER A 186 -19.25 -40.73 -25.15
C SER A 186 -18.63 -39.52 -25.83
N THR A 187 -18.08 -39.69 -27.03
CA THR A 187 -17.34 -38.66 -27.76
C THR A 187 -18.01 -38.21 -29.06
N ALA A 188 -17.67 -37.00 -29.49
CA ALA A 188 -18.07 -36.42 -30.77
C ALA A 188 -19.60 -36.36 -31.00
N GLY A 189 -20.38 -36.22 -29.94
CA GLY A 189 -21.84 -36.14 -30.00
C GLY A 189 -22.38 -34.72 -29.90
N ALA A 190 -23.67 -34.57 -30.23
CA ALA A 190 -24.40 -33.31 -30.08
C ALA A 190 -25.75 -33.58 -29.43
N VAL A 191 -26.09 -32.83 -28.39
CA VAL A 191 -27.34 -33.03 -27.65
C VAL A 191 -28.01 -31.70 -27.34
N PHE A 192 -29.22 -31.55 -27.86
CA PHE A 192 -30.07 -30.38 -27.67
C PHE A 192 -31.39 -30.78 -27.02
N GLY A 193 -32.10 -29.82 -26.43
CA GLY A 193 -33.44 -30.02 -25.87
C GLY A 193 -33.42 -30.13 -24.35
N ILE A 194 -34.12 -31.13 -23.79
CA ILE A 194 -34.25 -31.30 -22.34
C ILE A 194 -34.11 -32.78 -21.98
N SER A 195 -33.28 -33.11 -20.99
CA SER A 195 -33.22 -34.46 -20.41
C SER A 195 -32.93 -35.60 -21.42
N ASN A 196 -32.22 -35.29 -22.51
CA ASN A 196 -31.80 -36.27 -23.50
C ASN A 196 -30.46 -36.94 -23.13
N VAL A 197 -30.25 -38.17 -23.60
CA VAL A 197 -29.07 -39.00 -23.33
C VAL A 197 -28.40 -39.40 -24.64
N ILE A 198 -27.12 -39.06 -24.79
CA ILE A 198 -26.23 -39.62 -25.81
C ILE A 198 -25.17 -40.48 -25.11
N SER A 199 -25.08 -41.77 -25.46
CA SER A 199 -24.16 -42.71 -24.78
C SER A 199 -23.24 -43.48 -25.71
N ALA A 200 -23.31 -43.21 -27.02
CA ALA A 200 -22.43 -43.81 -28.03
C ALA A 200 -21.70 -42.75 -28.85
N GLU A 201 -20.64 -43.18 -29.53
CA GLU A 201 -19.80 -42.30 -30.34
C GLU A 201 -20.61 -41.74 -31.52
N HIS A 202 -20.40 -40.46 -31.81
CA HIS A 202 -21.07 -39.75 -32.90
C HIS A 202 -22.61 -39.70 -32.79
N ALA A 203 -23.17 -40.01 -31.61
CA ALA A 203 -24.61 -39.96 -31.39
C ALA A 203 -25.12 -38.51 -31.32
N THR A 204 -26.26 -38.24 -31.96
CA THR A 204 -26.84 -36.90 -32.05
C THR A 204 -28.32 -36.86 -31.68
N ILE A 205 -28.71 -35.85 -30.91
CA ILE A 205 -30.11 -35.53 -30.60
C ILE A 205 -30.31 -34.04 -30.86
N LEU A 206 -31.09 -33.70 -31.89
CA LEU A 206 -31.29 -32.30 -32.31
C LEU A 206 -32.38 -31.57 -31.53
N GLY A 207 -33.13 -32.27 -30.68
CA GLY A 207 -34.15 -31.67 -29.82
C GLY A 207 -35.04 -32.69 -29.13
N GLY A 208 -36.16 -32.22 -28.59
CA GLY A 208 -37.12 -33.06 -27.86
C GLY A 208 -36.74 -33.29 -26.40
N ASN A 209 -37.41 -34.25 -25.77
CA ASN A 209 -37.34 -34.50 -24.35
C ASN A 209 -37.24 -35.99 -24.03
N GLN A 210 -36.36 -36.37 -23.10
CA GLN A 210 -36.20 -37.76 -22.64
C GLN A 210 -35.87 -38.78 -23.76
N ASN A 211 -35.19 -38.36 -24.81
CA ASN A 211 -34.69 -39.25 -25.86
C ASN A 211 -33.34 -39.89 -25.48
N HIS A 212 -33.09 -41.12 -25.94
CA HIS A 212 -31.86 -41.86 -25.72
C HIS A 212 -31.27 -42.37 -27.04
N ALA A 213 -30.14 -41.79 -27.44
CA ALA A 213 -29.34 -42.24 -28.58
C ALA A 213 -28.15 -43.05 -28.07
N GLY A 214 -28.32 -44.38 -28.04
CA GLY A 214 -27.36 -45.36 -27.54
C GLY A 214 -26.61 -46.13 -28.64
N GLY A 215 -26.98 -45.95 -29.90
CA GLY A 215 -26.29 -46.55 -31.06
C GLY A 215 -25.16 -45.66 -31.60
N ALA A 216 -24.06 -46.26 -32.06
CA ALA A 216 -22.98 -45.51 -32.72
C ALA A 216 -23.52 -44.82 -33.98
N SER A 217 -23.14 -43.54 -34.18
CA SER A 217 -23.61 -42.72 -35.31
C SER A 217 -25.13 -42.57 -35.40
N SER A 218 -25.86 -42.83 -34.31
CA SER A 218 -27.33 -42.70 -34.28
C SER A 218 -27.78 -41.24 -34.21
N SER A 219 -28.97 -40.96 -34.75
CA SER A 219 -29.54 -39.62 -34.78
C SER A 219 -31.02 -39.63 -34.40
N ILE A 220 -31.42 -38.70 -33.52
CA ILE A 220 -32.82 -38.44 -33.17
C ILE A 220 -33.10 -36.95 -33.44
N LEU A 221 -34.04 -36.66 -34.34
CA LEU A 221 -34.39 -35.28 -34.69
C LEU A 221 -35.14 -34.55 -33.56
N GLY A 222 -35.99 -35.26 -32.83
CA GLY A 222 -36.83 -34.71 -31.76
C GLY A 222 -37.91 -35.69 -31.31
N GLY A 223 -38.84 -35.23 -30.47
CA GLY A 223 -39.91 -36.07 -29.90
C GLY A 223 -39.73 -36.31 -28.40
N PHE A 224 -40.50 -37.27 -27.87
CA PHE A 224 -40.51 -37.59 -26.45
C PHE A 224 -40.25 -39.08 -26.23
N GLY A 225 -39.27 -39.42 -25.40
CA GLY A 225 -39.08 -40.81 -24.95
C GLY A 225 -38.58 -41.79 -26.01
N LEU A 226 -37.98 -41.32 -27.11
CA LEU A 226 -37.47 -42.19 -28.17
C LEU A 226 -36.17 -42.87 -27.76
N VAL A 227 -35.97 -44.12 -28.19
CA VAL A 227 -34.75 -44.89 -27.91
C VAL A 227 -34.22 -45.48 -29.21
N VAL A 228 -32.96 -45.19 -29.53
CA VAL A 228 -32.26 -45.73 -30.71
C VAL A 228 -30.97 -46.40 -30.26
N ASN A 229 -30.85 -47.71 -30.48
CA ASN A 229 -29.72 -48.53 -30.05
C ASN A 229 -28.97 -49.21 -31.22
N GLY A 230 -29.21 -48.78 -32.46
CA GLY A 230 -28.64 -49.43 -33.64
C GLY A 230 -27.12 -49.44 -33.63
N THR A 231 -26.52 -50.62 -33.75
CA THR A 231 -25.10 -50.85 -34.01
C THR A 231 -24.91 -51.02 -35.52
N GLU A 232 -23.84 -50.49 -36.11
CA GLU A 232 -23.54 -50.72 -37.53
C GLU A 232 -23.61 -52.22 -37.89
N GLU A 233 -24.31 -52.56 -38.98
CA GLU A 233 -24.10 -53.85 -39.66
C GLU A 233 -22.71 -53.82 -40.30
N THR A 234 -21.80 -54.63 -39.79
CA THR A 234 -20.53 -54.89 -40.47
C THR A 234 -20.83 -55.83 -41.64
N TYR A 235 -20.80 -55.33 -42.88
CA TYR A 235 -20.84 -56.20 -44.07
C TYR A 235 -19.54 -57.04 -44.11
N PRO A 236 -19.62 -58.38 -44.34
CA PRO A 236 -18.46 -59.26 -44.40
C PRO A 236 -17.58 -59.07 -45.64
#